data_AF-A0A5C6XLT1-F1
#
_entry.id   AF-A0A5C6XLT1-F1
#
_cell.length_a   1.000
_cell.length_b   1.000
_cell.length_c   1.000
_cell.angle_alpha   90.00
_cell.angle_beta   90.00
_cell.angle_gamma   90.00
#
_symmetry.space_group_name_H-M   'P 1'
#
loop_
_entity.id
_entity.type
_entity.pdbx_description
1 polymer ?
#
loop_
_entity_poly.entity_id
_entity_poly.type
_entity_poly.pdbx_seq_one_letter_code
_entity_poly.pdbx_strand_id
1 'polypeptide(L)'
;MMAKAVQEDADARSTRVYLELLERGIAGGECGDRGEFFEAVAALMHGDVDRAADRFRHAQRHVPPPFGPMASYGLARCEVMRGRSGVAMRVFKKLATGDAPAEIRRLAWLEVEALAITRDDRLTRRKAREALEQLDSQLEPGPAGTT
;
A
#
# COMPACT_ATOMS: atom_id res chain seq x y z
N MET A 1 19.71 14.16 17.32
CA MET A 1 19.35 15.00 16.14
C MET A 1 20.08 14.53 14.87
N MET A 2 21.40 14.31 14.89
CA MET A 2 22.15 13.83 13.70
C MET A 2 21.73 12.43 13.19
N ALA A 3 21.43 11.47 14.06
CA ALA A 3 21.01 10.12 13.64
C ALA A 3 19.69 10.10 12.85
N LYS A 4 18.77 11.04 13.15
CA LYS A 4 17.49 11.17 12.44
C LYS A 4 17.70 11.75 11.04
N ALA A 5 18.55 12.76 10.91
CA ALA A 5 18.88 13.38 9.63
C ALA A 5 19.62 12.41 8.69
N VAL A 6 20.53 11.59 9.22
CA VAL A 6 21.24 10.56 8.43
C VAL A 6 20.30 9.48 7.93
N GLN A 7 19.30 9.08 8.74
CA GLN A 7 18.27 8.12 8.34
C GLN A 7 17.33 8.72 7.27
N GLU A 8 16.86 9.95 7.47
CA GLU A 8 16.00 10.66 6.52
C GLU A 8 16.70 10.83 5.15
N ASP A 9 18.00 11.11 5.12
CA ASP A 9 18.80 11.18 3.89
C ASP A 9 18.99 9.81 3.22
N ALA A 10 19.15 8.74 3.99
CA ALA A 10 19.26 7.38 3.46
C ALA A 10 17.94 6.90 2.83
N ASP A 11 16.82 7.22 3.48
CA ASP A 11 15.48 6.88 2.99
C ASP A 11 15.17 7.68 1.71
N ALA A 12 15.45 8.98 1.69
CA ALA A 12 15.26 9.82 0.51
C ALA A 12 16.08 9.34 -0.70
N ARG A 13 17.35 8.95 -0.48
CA ARG A 13 18.19 8.36 -1.54
C ARG A 13 17.60 7.05 -2.06
N SER A 14 17.13 6.18 -1.17
CA SER A 14 16.55 4.90 -1.55
C SER A 14 15.27 5.09 -2.37
N THR A 15 14.37 5.99 -1.93
CA THR A 15 13.15 6.34 -2.68
C THR A 15 13.47 6.83 -4.09
N ARG A 16 14.49 7.69 -4.24
CA ARG A 16 14.91 8.21 -5.54
C ARG A 16 15.41 7.09 -6.47
N VAL A 17 16.25 6.19 -5.96
CA VAL A 17 16.77 5.05 -6.74
C VAL A 17 15.62 4.14 -7.21
N TYR A 18 14.66 3.84 -6.34
CA TYR A 18 13.49 3.03 -6.71
C TYR A 18 12.62 3.72 -7.76
N LEU A 19 12.42 5.04 -7.64
CA LEU A 19 11.66 5.81 -8.62
C LEU A 19 12.34 5.79 -9.99
N GLU A 20 13.66 6.02 -10.05
CA GLU A 20 14.42 5.98 -11.30
C GLU A 20 14.37 4.60 -11.97
N LEU A 21 14.46 3.51 -11.19
CA LEU A 21 14.32 2.14 -11.71
C LEU A 21 12.91 1.89 -12.26
N LEU A 22 11.90 2.34 -11.53
CA LEU A 22 10.50 2.17 -11.93
C LEU A 22 10.20 2.96 -13.21
N GLU A 23 10.66 4.21 -13.31
CA GLU A 23 10.49 5.04 -14.51
C GLU A 23 11.19 4.45 -15.73
N ARG A 24 12.39 3.89 -15.56
CA ARG A 24 13.10 3.18 -16.63
C ARG A 24 12.33 1.94 -17.09
N GLY A 25 11.82 1.14 -16.16
CA GLY A 25 11.00 -0.04 -16.48
C GLY A 25 9.72 0.32 -17.23
N ILE A 26 9.06 1.43 -16.85
CA ILE A 26 7.89 1.95 -17.57
C ILE A 26 8.29 2.40 -18.99
N ALA A 27 9.32 3.24 -19.11
CA ALA A 27 9.77 3.77 -20.41
C ALA A 27 10.27 2.67 -21.35
N GLY A 28 10.88 1.62 -20.82
CA GLY A 28 11.34 0.44 -21.55
C GLY A 28 10.22 -0.55 -21.91
N GLY A 29 8.98 -0.34 -21.45
CA GLY A 29 7.86 -1.26 -21.68
C GLY A 29 7.95 -2.57 -20.90
N GLU A 30 8.87 -2.68 -19.93
CA GLU A 30 9.14 -3.90 -19.15
C GLU A 30 7.97 -4.27 -18.23
N CYS A 31 7.11 -3.30 -17.92
CA CYS A 31 5.95 -3.51 -17.07
C CYS A 31 4.82 -4.31 -17.76
N GLY A 32 4.78 -4.34 -19.09
CA GLY A 32 3.70 -4.96 -19.88
C GLY A 32 2.32 -4.45 -19.44
N ASP A 33 1.36 -5.38 -19.31
CA ASP A 33 -0.03 -5.08 -18.88
C ASP A 33 -0.15 -4.48 -17.48
N ARG A 34 0.95 -4.40 -16.72
CA ARG A 34 1.01 -3.81 -15.38
C ARG A 34 1.48 -2.36 -15.39
N GLY A 35 1.80 -1.81 -16.56
CA GLY A 35 2.35 -0.48 -16.72
C GLY A 35 1.56 0.58 -15.95
N GLU A 36 0.23 0.57 -16.07
CA GLU A 36 -0.64 1.53 -15.41
C GLU A 36 -0.57 1.49 -13.88
N PHE A 37 -0.35 0.32 -13.29
CA PHE A 37 -0.15 0.21 -11.85
C PHE A 37 1.15 0.89 -11.45
N PHE A 38 2.25 0.63 -12.17
CA PHE A 38 3.53 1.26 -11.88
C PHE A 38 3.53 2.76 -12.17
N GLU A 39 2.84 3.22 -13.22
CA GLU A 39 2.62 4.65 -13.47
C GLU A 39 1.90 5.33 -12.30
N ALA A 40 0.92 4.65 -11.69
CA ALA A 40 0.23 5.16 -10.51
C ALA A 40 1.17 5.28 -9.31
N VAL A 41 2.04 4.28 -9.10
CA VAL A 41 3.07 4.31 -8.06
C VAL A 41 4.07 5.44 -8.30
N ALA A 42 4.56 5.62 -9.52
CA ALA A 42 5.46 6.72 -9.89
C ALA A 42 4.84 8.08 -9.57
N ALA A 43 3.59 8.30 -10.01
CA ALA A 43 2.86 9.54 -9.76
C ALA A 43 2.72 9.80 -8.25
N LEU A 44 2.43 8.76 -7.46
CA LEU A 44 2.32 8.89 -6.01
C LEU A 44 3.67 9.26 -5.36
N MET A 45 4.78 8.65 -5.82
CA MET A 45 6.14 8.96 -5.34
C MET A 45 6.57 10.39 -5.70
N HIS A 46 6.09 10.94 -6.81
CA HIS A 46 6.25 12.34 -7.18
C HIS A 46 5.32 13.30 -6.40
N GLY A 47 4.40 12.78 -5.59
CA GLY A 47 3.40 13.58 -4.89
C GLY A 47 2.24 14.04 -5.77
N ASP A 48 2.14 13.58 -7.02
CA ASP A 48 1.00 13.82 -7.91
C ASP A 48 -0.15 12.85 -7.54
N VAL A 49 -0.81 13.16 -6.43
CA VAL A 49 -1.88 12.34 -5.85
C VAL A 49 -3.07 12.21 -6.81
N ASP A 50 -3.33 13.24 -7.62
CA ASP A 50 -4.47 13.24 -8.52
C ASP A 50 -4.28 12.28 -9.68
N ARG A 51 -3.12 12.37 -10.34
CA ARG A 51 -2.74 11.42 -11.39
C ARG A 51 -2.62 10.00 -10.85
N ALA A 52 -2.03 9.82 -9.67
CA ALA A 52 -1.90 8.52 -9.03
C ALA A 52 -3.28 7.85 -8.83
N ALA A 53 -4.25 8.60 -8.31
CA ALA A 53 -5.60 8.08 -8.07
C ALA A 53 -6.30 7.67 -9.37
N ASP A 54 -6.15 8.44 -10.45
CA ASP A 54 -6.76 8.11 -11.74
C ASP A 54 -6.15 6.85 -12.34
N ARG A 55 -4.82 6.71 -12.28
CA ARG A 55 -4.10 5.53 -12.75
C ARG A 55 -4.41 4.30 -11.90
N PHE A 56 -4.46 4.41 -10.57
CA PHE A 56 -4.90 3.30 -9.71
C PHE A 56 -6.34 2.87 -9.99
N ARG A 57 -7.25 3.80 -10.26
CA ARG A 57 -8.64 3.47 -10.61
C ARG A 57 -8.73 2.69 -11.93
N HIS A 58 -7.88 3.03 -12.89
CA HIS A 58 -7.80 2.25 -14.13
C HIS A 58 -7.17 0.88 -13.89
N ALA A 59 -6.03 0.83 -13.19
CA ALA A 59 -5.30 -0.38 -12.90
C ALA A 59 -6.14 -1.41 -12.12
N GLN A 60 -6.96 -0.94 -11.16
CA GLN A 60 -7.87 -1.77 -10.37
C GLN A 60 -8.81 -2.63 -11.22
N ARG A 61 -9.21 -2.15 -12.40
CA ARG A 61 -10.20 -2.79 -13.27
C ARG A 61 -9.58 -3.65 -14.37
N HIS A 62 -8.35 -3.36 -14.78
CA HIS A 62 -7.79 -3.91 -16.02
C HIS A 62 -6.49 -4.69 -15.82
N VAL A 63 -5.81 -4.53 -14.68
CA VAL A 63 -4.54 -5.22 -14.43
C VAL A 63 -4.81 -6.54 -13.71
N PRO A 64 -4.13 -7.64 -14.09
CA PRO A 64 -4.34 -8.96 -13.47
C PRO A 64 -4.06 -8.98 -11.96
N PRO A 65 -4.59 -9.96 -11.22
CA PRO A 65 -4.18 -10.20 -9.84
C PRO A 65 -2.65 -10.39 -9.70
N PRO A 66 -2.03 -9.92 -8.60
CA PRO A 66 -2.62 -9.27 -7.44
C PRO A 66 -2.76 -7.73 -7.56
N PHE A 67 -2.52 -7.16 -8.73
CA PHE A 67 -2.44 -5.71 -8.90
C PHE A 67 -3.78 -4.99 -8.72
N GLY A 68 -4.91 -5.66 -8.97
CA GLY A 68 -6.24 -5.10 -8.68
C GLY A 68 -6.43 -4.71 -7.20
N PRO A 69 -6.24 -5.65 -6.25
CA PRO A 69 -6.20 -5.34 -4.82
C PRO A 69 -5.11 -4.31 -4.42
N MET A 70 -3.90 -4.37 -5.00
CA MET A 70 -2.85 -3.38 -4.72
C MET A 70 -3.24 -1.98 -5.19
N ALA A 71 -3.88 -1.87 -6.37
CA ALA A 71 -4.37 -0.61 -6.89
C ALA A 71 -5.53 -0.06 -6.04
N SER A 72 -6.37 -0.94 -5.51
CA SER A 72 -7.42 -0.55 -4.54
C SER A 72 -6.81 0.05 -3.26
N TYR A 73 -5.71 -0.55 -2.77
CA TYR A 73 -4.96 -0.03 -1.62
C TYR A 73 -4.33 1.34 -1.95
N GLY A 74 -3.64 1.45 -3.09
CA GLY A 74 -3.03 2.69 -3.56
C GLY A 74 -4.06 3.83 -3.72
N LEU A 75 -5.23 3.52 -4.29
CA LEU A 75 -6.34 4.47 -4.40
C LEU A 75 -6.80 4.94 -3.01
N ALA A 76 -6.98 4.03 -2.05
CA ALA A 76 -7.36 4.39 -0.69
C ALA A 76 -6.31 5.27 0.01
N ARG A 77 -5.01 5.04 -0.24
CA ARG A 77 -3.93 5.93 0.23
C ARG A 77 -4.02 7.33 -0.38
N CYS A 78 -4.32 7.44 -1.67
CA CYS A 78 -4.58 8.73 -2.31
C CYS A 78 -5.77 9.45 -1.65
N GLU A 79 -6.82 8.71 -1.28
CA GLU A 79 -7.97 9.27 -0.57
C GLU A 79 -7.60 9.78 0.84
N VAL A 80 -6.69 9.11 1.57
CA VAL A 80 -6.14 9.63 2.83
C VAL A 80 -5.39 10.94 2.60
N MET A 81 -4.51 11.00 1.59
CA MET A 81 -3.72 12.20 1.27
C MET A 81 -4.59 13.39 0.88
N ARG A 82 -5.76 13.13 0.29
CA ARG A 82 -6.79 14.14 -0.03
C ARG A 82 -7.71 14.50 1.14
N GLY A 83 -7.46 13.99 2.34
CA GLY A 83 -8.29 14.23 3.53
C GLY A 83 -9.62 13.46 3.56
N ARG A 84 -9.83 12.52 2.64
CA ARG A 84 -11.06 11.72 2.52
C ARG A 84 -10.96 10.39 3.29
N SER A 85 -10.48 10.46 4.53
CA SER A 85 -10.19 9.29 5.38
C SER A 85 -11.40 8.37 5.64
N GLY A 86 -12.63 8.89 5.62
CA GLY A 86 -13.83 8.05 5.72
C GLY A 86 -14.06 7.16 4.49
N VAL A 87 -13.71 7.64 3.30
CA VAL A 87 -13.74 6.84 2.07
C VAL A 87 -12.63 5.78 2.13
N ALA A 88 -11.41 6.20 2.46
CA ALA A 88 -10.26 5.32 2.59
C ALA A 88 -10.52 4.18 3.60
N MET A 89 -11.05 4.49 4.79
CA MET A 89 -11.39 3.51 5.83
C MET A 89 -12.31 2.39 5.31
N ARG A 90 -13.32 2.73 4.49
CA ARG A 90 -14.23 1.73 3.92
C ARG A 90 -13.50 0.78 2.96
N VAL A 91 -12.62 1.33 2.12
CA VAL A 91 -11.83 0.54 1.17
C VAL A 91 -10.83 -0.35 1.90
N PHE A 92 -10.10 0.19 2.87
CA PHE A 92 -9.16 -0.60 3.68
C PHE A 92 -9.86 -1.72 4.42
N LYS A 93 -11.00 -1.47 5.10
CA LYS A 93 -11.77 -2.54 5.75
C LYS A 93 -12.20 -3.62 4.76
N LYS A 94 -12.70 -3.24 3.57
CA LYS A 94 -13.09 -4.18 2.53
C LYS A 94 -11.92 -5.06 2.08
N LEU A 95 -10.74 -4.48 1.86
CA LEU A 95 -9.53 -5.23 1.50
C LEU A 95 -9.10 -6.16 2.63
N ALA A 96 -9.05 -5.63 3.85
CA ALA A 96 -8.54 -6.31 5.04
C ALA A 96 -9.36 -7.55 5.43
N THR A 97 -10.68 -7.51 5.24
CA THR A 97 -11.58 -8.63 5.55
C THR A 97 -11.94 -9.51 4.36
N GLY A 98 -11.48 -9.16 3.15
CA GLY A 98 -11.82 -9.87 1.92
C GLY A 98 -10.81 -10.96 1.56
N ASP A 99 -10.81 -11.30 0.27
CA ASP A 99 -9.98 -12.36 -0.31
C ASP A 99 -8.70 -11.82 -0.97
N ALA A 100 -8.26 -10.61 -0.61
CA ALA A 100 -6.97 -10.10 -1.07
C ALA A 100 -5.82 -10.98 -0.52
N PRO A 101 -4.67 -11.03 -1.21
CA PRO A 101 -3.44 -11.63 -0.68
C PRO A 101 -3.14 -11.20 0.76
N ALA A 102 -2.64 -12.12 1.57
CA ALA A 102 -2.47 -11.92 3.01
C ALA A 102 -1.63 -10.67 3.34
N GLU A 103 -0.60 -10.39 2.55
CA GLU A 103 0.26 -9.21 2.66
C GLU A 103 -0.53 -7.91 2.43
N ILE A 104 -1.45 -7.91 1.46
CA ILE A 104 -2.31 -6.74 1.17
C ILE A 104 -3.34 -6.56 2.28
N ARG A 105 -3.90 -7.65 2.80
CA ARG A 105 -4.82 -7.59 3.95
C ARG A 105 -4.11 -7.03 5.19
N ARG A 106 -2.88 -7.47 5.44
CA ARG A 106 -2.03 -6.97 6.52
C ARG A 106 -1.79 -5.46 6.39
N LEU A 107 -1.37 -4.99 5.21
CA LEU A 107 -1.20 -3.57 4.93
C LEU A 107 -2.52 -2.80 5.17
N ALA A 108 -3.65 -3.32 4.70
CA ALA A 108 -4.93 -2.68 4.90
C ALA A 108 -5.34 -2.62 6.38
N TRP A 109 -5.06 -3.65 7.19
CA TRP A 109 -5.31 -3.60 8.64
C TRP A 109 -4.44 -2.59 9.37
N LEU A 110 -3.17 -2.43 8.98
CA LEU A 110 -2.30 -1.37 9.53
C LEU A 110 -2.89 0.03 9.27
N GLU A 111 -3.39 0.26 8.06
CA GLU A 111 -4.06 1.52 7.70
C GLU A 111 -5.37 1.72 8.48
N VAL A 112 -6.16 0.67 8.68
CA VAL A 112 -7.37 0.73 9.53
C VAL A 112 -7.02 1.09 10.97
N GLU A 113 -5.97 0.49 11.54
CA GLU A 113 -5.51 0.81 12.89
C GLU A 113 -5.06 2.28 12.98
N ALA A 114 -4.20 2.72 12.05
CA ALA A 114 -3.70 4.09 12.03
C ALA A 114 -4.83 5.12 11.94
N LEU A 115 -5.79 4.92 11.03
CA LEU A 115 -6.95 5.80 10.92
C LEU A 115 -7.85 5.73 12.15
N ALA A 116 -8.01 4.58 12.79
CA ALA A 116 -8.79 4.45 14.02
C ALA A 116 -8.15 5.23 15.18
N ILE A 117 -6.81 5.22 15.29
CA ILE A 117 -6.06 6.02 16.26
C ILE A 117 -6.33 7.51 16.03
N THR A 118 -6.25 8.00 14.79
CA THR A 118 -6.50 9.43 14.50
C THR A 118 -7.92 9.89 14.84
N ARG A 119 -8.87 8.96 14.95
CA ARG A 119 -10.30 9.22 15.21
C ARG A 119 -10.72 8.88 16.65
N ASP A 120 -9.78 8.46 17.51
CA ASP A 120 -10.05 7.87 18.84
C ASP A 120 -11.10 6.73 18.82
N ASP A 121 -11.16 5.96 17.73
CA ASP A 121 -12.04 4.80 17.60
C ASP A 121 -11.38 3.56 18.21
N ARG A 122 -11.53 3.43 19.54
CA ARG A 122 -10.92 2.33 20.32
C ARG A 122 -11.39 0.95 19.88
N LEU A 123 -12.65 0.82 19.46
CA LEU A 123 -13.22 -0.47 19.06
C LEU A 123 -12.61 -0.94 17.73
N THR A 124 -12.57 -0.07 16.73
CA THR A 124 -11.94 -0.41 15.44
C THR A 124 -10.45 -0.67 15.63
N ARG A 125 -9.75 0.13 16.44
CA ARG A 125 -8.33 -0.08 16.74
C ARG A 125 -8.07 -1.47 17.34
N ARG A 126 -8.85 -1.87 18.35
CA ARG A 126 -8.70 -3.20 18.98
C ARG A 126 -8.91 -4.32 17.97
N LYS A 127 -9.98 -4.25 17.18
CA LYS A 127 -10.27 -5.25 16.12
C LYS A 127 -9.14 -5.35 15.10
N ALA A 128 -8.56 -4.22 14.69
CA ALA A 128 -7.45 -4.21 13.75
C ALA A 128 -6.21 -4.91 14.33
N ARG A 129 -5.90 -4.69 15.61
CA ARG A 129 -4.78 -5.38 16.29
C ARG A 129 -4.99 -6.89 16.37
N GLU A 130 -6.16 -7.32 16.84
CA GLU A 130 -6.52 -8.74 16.92
C GLU A 130 -6.38 -9.42 15.54
N ALA A 131 -6.82 -8.75 14.46
CA ALA A 131 -6.69 -9.26 13.11
C ALA A 131 -5.24 -9.31 12.60
N LEU A 132 -4.41 -8.32 12.95
CA LEU A 132 -2.99 -8.31 12.62
C LEU A 132 -2.24 -9.45 13.32
N GLU A 133 -2.48 -9.67 14.61
CA GLU A 133 -1.88 -10.78 15.36
C GLU A 133 -2.23 -12.14 14.72
N GLN A 134 -3.49 -12.31 14.31
CA GLN A 134 -3.92 -13.52 13.61
C GLN A 134 -3.25 -13.69 12.24
N LEU A 135 -3.11 -12.62 11.46
CA LEU A 135 -2.47 -12.67 10.15
C LEU A 135 -0.97 -12.89 10.23
N ASP A 136 -0.30 -12.28 11.21
CA ASP A 136 1.15 -12.42 11.38
C ASP A 136 1.51 -13.87 11.72
N SER A 137 0.68 -14.55 12.52
CA SER A 137 0.85 -15.99 12.78
C SER A 137 0.67 -16.90 11.55
N GLN A 138 -0.03 -16.42 10.52
CA GLN A 138 -0.21 -17.14 9.24
C GLN A 138 0.90 -16.85 8.23
N LEU A 139 1.54 -15.69 8.36
CA LEU A 139 2.62 -15.23 7.47
C LEU A 139 4.02 -15.64 7.98
N GLU A 140 4.14 -16.05 9.25
CA GLU A 140 5.39 -16.65 9.74
C GLU A 140 5.72 -17.90 8.92
N PRO A 141 6.95 -18.00 8.36
CA PRO A 141 7.36 -19.23 7.71
C PRO A 141 7.34 -20.35 8.74
N GLY A 142 6.60 -21.43 8.45
CA GLY A 142 6.70 -22.66 9.23
C GLY A 142 8.18 -23.09 9.37
N PRO A 143 8.56 -23.83 10.42
CA PRO A 143 9.95 -24.20 10.65
C PRO A 143 10.52 -24.77 9.36
N ALA A 144 11.61 -24.17 8.86
CA ALA A 144 12.30 -24.62 7.67
C ALA A 144 12.69 -26.08 7.88
N GLY A 145 11.87 -26.98 7.33
CA GLY A 145 12.10 -28.41 7.37
C GLY A 145 13.38 -28.69 6.60
N THR A 146 14.39 -29.13 7.33
CA THR A 146 15.62 -29.75 6.84
C THR A 146 15.35 -30.70 5.69
N THR A 147 16.01 -30.45 4.56
CA THR A 147 16.51 -31.48 3.62
C THR A 147 17.87 -31.04 3.11
#